data_AF-A0AB33FVN1-F1
#
_entry.id   AF-A0AB33FVN1-F1
#
_cell.length_a   1.000
_cell.length_b   1.000
_cell.length_c   1.000
_cell.angle_alpha   90.00
_cell.angle_beta   90.00
_cell.angle_gamma   90.00
#
_symmetry.space_group_name_H-M   'P 1'
#
loop_
_entity.id
_entity.type
_entity.pdbx_description
1 polymer ?
#
loop_
_entity_poly.entity_id
_entity_poly.type
_entity_poly.pdbx_seq_one_letter_code
_entity_poly.pdbx_strand_id
1 'polypeptide(L)'
;MYSFIWRISMENETMVSKGGLSAAYTDKWEQRASIRTRPGKFIDFTIPGAFFPEENQPIFLADMMSSMDNERKSKILTQSLFKYLNDIVNLEIKLINSACNKIIYGDLAVKFDEQIKLNAYTVIIDEYYHVYIARHMINQLREHDADLGALSYPDSDAYVAVTEVMKRLPERCHDIFEIIAVCIFETTLVRELVEFFNSDGVHPSIKYYVNDHMNDESRHYIFFLELLGYIWTRLDENDQAMTAGRSLIS
;
A
#
# COMPACT_ATOMS: atom_id res chain seq x y z
N MET A 1 -6.52 -5.60 -30.28
CA MET A 1 -5.06 -5.43 -30.08
C MET A 1 -4.82 -4.90 -28.67
N TYR A 2 -4.96 -5.73 -27.64
CA TYR A 2 -4.40 -5.57 -26.29
C TYR A 2 -4.40 -6.96 -25.65
N SER A 3 -3.50 -7.80 -26.14
CA SER A 3 -3.11 -9.07 -25.54
C SER A 3 -1.76 -8.83 -24.88
N PHE A 4 -1.76 -8.11 -23.76
CA PHE A 4 -0.60 -7.92 -22.91
C PHE A 4 -1.15 -7.63 -21.52
N ILE A 5 -1.31 -8.69 -20.72
CA ILE A 5 -1.31 -8.79 -19.26
C ILE A 5 -1.77 -10.25 -19.01
N TRP A 6 -1.06 -10.98 -18.15
CA TRP A 6 -1.20 -12.41 -17.87
C TRP A 6 -0.45 -13.38 -18.79
N ARG A 7 0.88 -13.24 -18.82
CA ARG A 7 1.75 -14.41 -18.90
C ARG A 7 2.84 -14.27 -17.84
N ILE A 8 2.46 -14.47 -16.58
CA ILE A 8 3.45 -14.87 -15.58
C ILE A 8 3.91 -16.26 -16.05
N SER A 9 5.01 -16.29 -16.79
CA SER A 9 5.73 -17.53 -17.06
C SER A 9 6.31 -17.98 -15.71
N MET A 10 5.53 -18.74 -14.94
CA MET A 10 6.08 -19.61 -13.89
C MET A 10 6.80 -20.78 -14.58
N GLU A 11 7.79 -20.48 -15.42
CA GLU A 11 8.75 -21.48 -15.88
C GLU A 11 9.73 -21.70 -14.73
N ASN A 12 9.47 -22.71 -13.90
CA ASN A 12 10.41 -23.55 -13.13
C ASN A 12 11.67 -22.92 -12.50
N GLU A 13 11.75 -21.61 -12.29
CA GLU A 13 12.68 -21.02 -11.34
C GLU A 13 12.10 -21.29 -9.96
N THR A 14 12.76 -22.18 -9.23
CA THR A 14 12.53 -22.31 -7.79
C THR A 14 12.74 -20.93 -7.18
N MET A 15 11.67 -20.22 -6.83
CA MET A 15 11.77 -18.98 -6.06
C MET A 15 12.52 -19.33 -4.78
N VAL A 16 13.79 -18.95 -4.72
CA VAL A 16 14.62 -19.13 -3.53
C VAL A 16 13.97 -18.31 -2.43
N SER A 17 13.50 -18.98 -1.37
CA SER A 17 12.89 -18.29 -0.24
C SER A 17 13.86 -17.24 0.31
N LYS A 18 13.36 -16.03 0.48
CA LYS A 18 14.02 -14.90 1.14
C LYS A 18 13.68 -14.85 2.64
N GLY A 19 12.96 -15.85 3.13
CA GLY A 19 12.60 -16.06 4.53
C GLY A 19 11.36 -15.28 4.96
N GLY A 20 10.51 -14.85 4.03
CA GLY A 20 9.28 -14.08 4.30
C GLY A 20 8.29 -14.83 5.19
N LEU A 21 8.16 -16.15 5.01
CA LEU A 21 7.24 -16.98 5.81
C LEU A 21 7.89 -17.63 7.05
N SER A 22 9.15 -17.30 7.34
CA SER A 22 9.94 -17.91 8.42
C SER A 22 10.17 -16.95 9.59
N ALA A 23 10.74 -17.45 10.69
CA ALA A 23 11.15 -16.63 11.84
C ALA A 23 12.18 -15.54 11.48
N ALA A 24 12.95 -15.74 10.40
CA ALA A 24 13.90 -14.74 9.90
C ALA A 24 13.21 -13.42 9.49
N TYR A 25 11.91 -13.45 9.18
CA TYR A 25 11.11 -12.25 8.96
C TYR A 25 10.92 -11.47 10.26
N THR A 26 10.44 -12.13 11.33
CA THR A 26 10.25 -11.51 12.65
C THR A 26 11.58 -10.99 13.22
N ASP A 27 12.67 -11.73 13.07
CA ASP A 27 14.00 -11.31 13.52
C ASP A 27 14.44 -10.01 12.85
N LYS A 28 14.15 -9.84 11.55
CA LYS A 28 14.41 -8.59 10.82
C LYS A 28 13.48 -7.47 11.28
N TRP A 29 12.20 -7.77 11.50
CA TRP A 29 11.22 -6.80 11.99
C TRP A 29 11.65 -6.21 13.35
N GLU A 30 12.02 -7.06 14.31
CA GLU A 30 12.50 -6.66 15.64
C GLU A 30 13.67 -5.66 15.58
N GLN A 31 14.55 -5.83 14.60
CA GLN A 31 15.75 -5.01 14.42
C GLN A 31 15.53 -3.73 13.61
N ARG A 32 14.50 -3.69 12.75
CA ARG A 32 14.42 -2.68 11.67
C ARG A 32 13.09 -1.94 11.56
N ALA A 33 12.02 -2.41 12.18
CA ALA A 33 10.70 -1.79 12.04
C ALA A 33 10.73 -0.31 12.41
N SER A 34 10.05 0.53 11.64
CA SER A 34 10.11 1.98 11.88
C SER A 34 9.50 2.36 13.22
N ILE A 35 8.44 1.68 13.65
CA ILE A 35 7.83 1.85 14.98
C ILE A 35 8.83 1.65 16.13
N ARG A 36 9.90 0.87 15.90
CA ARG A 36 10.93 0.57 16.91
C ARG A 36 12.16 1.45 16.79
N THR A 37 12.55 1.80 15.57
CA THR A 37 13.90 2.32 15.28
C THR A 37 13.92 3.77 14.78
N ARG A 38 12.79 4.30 14.32
CA ARG A 38 12.72 5.61 13.70
C ARG A 38 12.14 6.66 14.66
N PRO A 39 12.67 7.90 14.66
CA PRO A 39 12.07 8.99 15.41
C PRO A 39 10.71 9.37 14.82
N GLY A 40 9.94 10.12 15.61
CA GLY A 40 8.68 10.71 15.18
C GLY A 40 8.84 11.60 13.93
N LYS A 41 7.76 11.69 13.14
CA LYS A 41 7.74 12.44 11.87
C LYS A 41 7.12 13.81 12.06
N PHE A 42 7.95 14.84 11.99
CA PHE A 42 7.54 16.24 12.04
C PHE A 42 7.89 16.95 10.73
N ILE A 43 6.97 17.78 10.26
CA ILE A 43 7.18 18.64 9.10
C ILE A 43 7.88 19.90 9.58
N ASP A 44 9.06 20.17 9.01
CA ASP A 44 9.76 21.43 9.24
C ASP A 44 9.22 22.49 8.29
N PHE A 45 8.26 23.29 8.74
CA PHE A 45 7.65 24.34 7.94
C PHE A 45 8.58 25.55 7.68
N THR A 46 9.82 25.54 8.21
CA THR A 46 10.79 26.63 7.97
C THR A 46 11.63 26.42 6.72
N ILE A 47 11.63 25.21 6.15
CA ILE A 47 12.34 24.89 4.91
C ILE A 47 11.38 24.82 3.72
N PRO A 48 11.84 25.21 2.52
CA PRO A 48 11.01 25.16 1.32
C PRO A 48 10.91 23.74 0.77
N GLY A 49 9.85 23.50 0.01
CA GLY A 49 9.67 22.30 -0.80
C GLY A 49 8.20 21.99 -1.04
N ALA A 50 7.89 21.33 -2.14
CA ALA A 50 6.54 20.91 -2.47
C ALA A 50 6.14 19.68 -1.63
N PHE A 51 4.92 19.66 -1.12
CA PHE A 51 4.42 18.52 -0.35
C PHE A 51 4.02 17.31 -1.21
N PHE A 52 4.04 17.48 -2.52
CA PHE A 52 3.80 16.44 -3.52
C PHE A 52 4.60 16.82 -4.79
N PRO A 53 5.14 15.86 -5.55
CA PRO A 53 5.94 16.17 -6.74
C PRO A 53 5.09 16.85 -7.83
N GLU A 54 5.61 17.94 -8.38
CA GLU A 54 4.89 18.78 -9.33
C GLU A 54 4.73 18.09 -10.70
N GLU A 55 5.78 17.42 -11.16
CA GLU A 55 5.86 16.73 -12.44
C GLU A 55 4.91 15.55 -12.57
N ASN A 56 4.43 15.02 -11.44
CA ASN A 56 3.47 13.93 -11.42
C ASN A 56 2.04 14.39 -11.14
N GLN A 57 1.78 15.70 -11.09
CA GLN A 57 0.45 16.22 -10.88
C GLN A 57 -0.26 16.40 -12.23
N PRO A 58 -1.23 15.52 -12.61
CA PRO A 58 -1.77 15.51 -13.98
C PRO A 58 -2.49 16.80 -14.35
N ILE A 59 -3.06 17.51 -13.38
CA ILE A 59 -3.77 18.78 -13.63
C ILE A 59 -2.81 19.85 -14.17
N PHE A 60 -1.52 19.79 -13.86
CA PHE A 60 -0.54 20.78 -14.33
C PHE A 60 -0.13 20.56 -15.79
N LEU A 61 -0.49 19.43 -16.40
CA LEU A 61 -0.27 19.18 -17.83
C LEU A 61 -1.29 19.92 -18.71
N ALA A 62 -2.37 20.46 -18.15
CA ALA A 62 -3.38 21.17 -18.92
C ALA A 62 -2.96 22.61 -19.23
N ASP A 63 -3.04 23.03 -20.51
CA ASP A 63 -2.64 24.38 -20.97
C ASP A 63 -3.28 25.51 -20.17
N MET A 64 -4.54 25.34 -19.75
CA MET A 64 -5.28 26.33 -18.95
C MET A 64 -4.66 26.60 -17.57
N MET A 65 -3.80 25.71 -17.09
CA MET A 65 -3.14 25.79 -15.79
C MET A 65 -1.76 26.46 -15.87
N SER A 66 -1.26 26.76 -17.07
CA SER A 66 0.04 27.42 -17.30
C SER A 66 0.15 28.81 -16.70
N SER A 67 -0.99 29.49 -16.48
CA SER A 67 -1.06 30.84 -15.88
C SER A 67 -1.28 30.84 -14.37
N MET A 68 -1.33 29.66 -13.74
CA MET A 68 -1.59 29.54 -12.31
C MET A 68 -0.42 30.05 -11.47
N ASP A 69 -0.73 30.88 -10.47
CA ASP A 69 0.25 31.36 -9.50
C ASP A 69 0.78 30.24 -8.59
N ASN A 70 1.95 30.45 -8.02
CA ASN A 70 2.64 29.46 -7.19
C ASN A 70 1.88 29.12 -5.90
N GLU A 71 1.08 30.04 -5.36
CA GLU A 71 0.30 29.80 -4.14
C GLU A 71 -0.78 28.76 -4.39
N ARG A 72 -1.54 28.90 -5.49
CA ARG A 72 -2.56 27.93 -5.89
C ARG A 72 -1.95 26.58 -6.24
N LYS A 73 -0.80 26.55 -6.93
CA LYS A 73 -0.06 25.30 -7.18
C LYS A 73 0.30 24.61 -5.87
N SER A 74 0.85 25.35 -4.91
CA SER A 74 1.20 24.82 -3.58
C SER A 74 -0.02 24.22 -2.89
N LYS A 75 -1.16 24.91 -2.89
CA LYS A 75 -2.42 24.39 -2.31
C LYS A 75 -2.88 23.11 -2.99
N ILE A 76 -2.80 23.01 -4.31
CA ILE A 76 -3.14 21.79 -5.06
C ILE A 76 -2.21 20.64 -4.67
N LEU A 77 -0.90 20.87 -4.60
CA LEU A 77 0.07 19.83 -4.21
C LEU A 77 -0.14 19.38 -2.76
N THR A 78 -0.45 20.30 -1.84
CA THR A 78 -0.84 19.94 -0.47
C THR A 78 -2.10 19.08 -0.47
N GLN A 79 -3.15 19.43 -1.25
CA GLN A 79 -4.36 18.61 -1.36
C GLN A 79 -4.09 17.22 -1.95
N SER A 80 -3.15 17.09 -2.90
CA SER A 80 -2.68 15.80 -3.41
C SER A 80 -2.00 14.97 -2.31
N LEU A 81 -1.15 15.59 -1.46
CA LEU A 81 -0.59 14.90 -0.31
C LEU A 81 -1.68 14.46 0.68
N PHE A 82 -2.70 15.29 0.94
CA PHE A 82 -3.82 14.87 1.78
C PHE A 82 -4.56 13.66 1.21
N LYS A 83 -4.80 13.62 -0.11
CA LYS A 83 -5.40 12.44 -0.75
C LYS A 83 -4.54 11.20 -0.50
N TYR A 84 -3.23 11.31 -0.77
CA TYR A 84 -2.29 10.23 -0.54
C TYR A 84 -2.29 9.72 0.92
N LEU A 85 -2.22 10.63 1.90
CA LEU A 85 -2.25 10.26 3.32
C LEU A 85 -3.59 9.66 3.75
N ASN A 86 -4.72 10.10 3.18
CA ASN A 86 -6.02 9.47 3.47
C ASN A 86 -6.13 8.09 2.80
N ASP A 87 -5.51 7.88 1.64
CA ASP A 87 -5.45 6.56 1.01
C ASP A 87 -4.66 5.58 1.86
N ILE A 88 -3.50 6.00 2.38
CA ILE A 88 -2.73 5.25 3.37
C ILE A 88 -3.62 4.82 4.54
N VAL A 89 -4.28 5.78 5.22
CA VAL A 89 -5.12 5.47 6.38
C VAL A 89 -6.25 4.49 6.04
N ASN A 90 -6.85 4.60 4.86
CA ASN A 90 -7.95 3.74 4.46
C ASN A 90 -7.47 2.35 4.03
N LEU A 91 -6.44 2.25 3.20
CA LEU A 91 -5.98 0.99 2.61
C LEU A 91 -5.34 0.09 3.65
N GLU A 92 -4.48 0.65 4.50
CA GLU A 92 -3.79 -0.08 5.57
C GLU A 92 -4.76 -0.72 6.55
N ILE A 93 -5.83 -0.02 6.91
CA ILE A 93 -6.84 -0.58 7.82
C ILE A 93 -7.85 -1.46 7.08
N LYS A 94 -8.48 -0.94 6.03
CA LYS A 94 -9.64 -1.59 5.42
C LYS A 94 -9.27 -2.80 4.57
N LEU A 95 -8.06 -2.84 4.00
CA LEU A 95 -7.60 -3.97 3.20
C LEU A 95 -6.50 -4.75 3.91
N ILE A 96 -5.35 -4.14 4.17
CA ILE A 96 -4.14 -4.88 4.59
C ILE A 96 -4.36 -5.54 5.95
N ASN A 97 -4.78 -4.77 6.94
CA ASN A 97 -5.08 -5.27 8.28
C ASN A 97 -6.25 -6.26 8.29
N SER A 98 -7.29 -6.02 7.47
CA SER A 98 -8.39 -6.96 7.28
C SER A 98 -7.89 -8.32 6.75
N ALA A 99 -7.04 -8.33 5.73
CA ALA A 99 -6.44 -9.56 5.20
C ALA A 99 -5.53 -10.25 6.22
N CYS A 100 -4.72 -9.51 6.98
CA CYS A 100 -3.91 -10.07 8.05
C CYS A 100 -4.76 -10.73 9.14
N ASN A 101 -5.89 -10.13 9.55
CA ASN A 101 -6.82 -10.75 10.49
C ASN A 101 -7.41 -12.06 9.93
N LYS A 102 -7.75 -12.10 8.64
CA LYS A 102 -8.21 -13.33 7.98
C LYS A 102 -7.14 -14.42 7.96
N ILE A 103 -5.87 -14.06 7.71
CA ILE A 103 -4.74 -15.01 7.79
C ILE A 103 -4.60 -15.60 9.20
N ILE A 104 -4.78 -14.77 10.24
CA ILE A 104 -4.56 -15.16 11.63
C ILE A 104 -5.73 -15.98 12.18
N TYR A 105 -6.96 -15.53 11.95
CA TYR A 105 -8.17 -16.02 12.63
C TYR A 105 -9.22 -16.63 11.70
N GLY A 106 -9.08 -16.46 10.38
CA GLY A 106 -10.08 -16.90 9.41
C GLY A 106 -10.17 -18.41 9.30
N ASP A 107 -11.40 -18.91 9.11
CA ASP A 107 -11.61 -20.31 8.71
C ASP A 107 -11.52 -20.43 7.19
N LEU A 108 -10.29 -20.58 6.71
CA LEU A 108 -9.97 -20.57 5.29
C LEU A 108 -9.71 -21.99 4.77
N ALA A 109 -9.89 -22.17 3.46
CA ALA A 109 -9.54 -23.40 2.75
C ALA A 109 -8.03 -23.70 2.85
N VAL A 110 -7.21 -22.66 2.87
CA VAL A 110 -5.76 -22.75 3.11
C VAL A 110 -5.49 -22.57 4.61
N LYS A 111 -4.75 -23.50 5.21
CA LYS A 111 -4.30 -23.39 6.60
C LYS A 111 -2.91 -22.73 6.66
N PHE A 112 -2.74 -21.83 7.63
CA PHE A 112 -1.50 -21.10 7.87
C PHE A 112 -0.83 -21.58 9.15
N ASP A 113 0.48 -21.83 9.07
CA ASP A 113 1.29 -22.19 10.23
C ASP A 113 1.42 -20.99 11.19
N GLU A 114 1.65 -21.28 12.47
CA GLU A 114 1.73 -20.25 13.53
C GLU A 114 2.81 -19.20 13.25
N GLN A 115 3.90 -19.55 12.55
CA GLN A 115 4.91 -18.58 12.17
C GLN A 115 4.41 -17.56 11.13
N ILE A 116 3.57 -17.98 10.18
CA ILE A 116 2.98 -17.07 9.19
C ILE A 116 2.02 -16.11 9.89
N LYS A 117 1.23 -16.61 10.84
CA LYS A 117 0.35 -15.77 11.67
C LYS A 117 1.15 -14.79 12.52
N LEU A 118 2.27 -15.23 13.11
CA LEU A 118 3.18 -14.36 13.85
C LEU A 118 3.73 -13.22 12.97
N ASN A 119 4.11 -13.51 11.73
CA ASN A 119 4.55 -12.50 10.77
C ASN A 119 3.40 -11.53 10.39
N ALA A 120 2.16 -12.03 10.26
CA ALA A 120 1.00 -11.19 9.99
C ALA A 120 0.70 -10.22 11.16
N TYR A 121 0.92 -10.62 12.42
CA TYR A 121 0.81 -9.70 13.56
C TYR A 121 1.78 -8.53 13.45
N THR A 122 3.03 -8.77 13.02
CA THR A 122 4.00 -7.68 12.89
C THR A 122 3.63 -6.70 11.78
N VAL A 123 3.04 -7.19 10.68
CA VAL A 123 2.48 -6.33 9.62
C VAL A 123 1.36 -5.44 10.18
N ILE A 124 0.39 -6.01 10.92
CA ILE A 124 -0.68 -5.23 11.57
C ILE A 124 -0.13 -4.09 12.45
N ILE A 125 0.96 -4.35 13.17
CA ILE A 125 1.60 -3.33 14.02
C ILE A 125 2.21 -2.22 13.16
N ASP A 126 2.94 -2.57 12.11
CA ASP A 126 3.54 -1.62 11.17
C ASP A 126 2.44 -0.77 10.50
N GLU A 127 1.36 -1.38 10.01
CA GLU A 127 0.23 -0.66 9.38
C GLU A 127 -0.45 0.35 10.32
N TYR A 128 -0.69 -0.03 11.58
CA TYR A 128 -1.26 0.94 12.52
C TYR A 128 -0.30 2.09 12.84
N TYR A 129 1.01 1.84 12.80
CA TYR A 129 2.00 2.90 12.94
C TYR A 129 2.03 3.83 11.72
N HIS A 130 1.95 3.27 10.51
CA HIS A 130 1.86 4.06 9.27
C HIS A 130 0.61 4.95 9.27
N VAL A 131 -0.56 4.41 9.63
CA VAL A 131 -1.78 5.19 9.85
C VAL A 131 -1.59 6.30 10.88
N TYR A 132 -0.97 6.00 12.02
CA TYR A 132 -0.71 7.00 13.06
C TYR A 132 0.12 8.16 12.50
N ILE A 133 1.21 7.86 11.78
CA ILE A 133 2.07 8.88 11.18
C ILE A 133 1.30 9.68 10.12
N ALA A 134 0.56 9.03 9.23
CA ALA A 134 -0.23 9.70 8.20
C ALA A 134 -1.27 10.65 8.80
N ARG A 135 -1.99 10.21 9.84
CA ARG A 135 -2.93 11.06 10.60
C ARG A 135 -2.22 12.21 11.30
N HIS A 136 -1.05 11.96 11.89
CA HIS A 136 -0.29 13.00 12.55
C HIS A 136 0.19 14.08 11.55
N MET A 137 0.64 13.70 10.37
CA MET A 137 1.03 14.63 9.30
C MET A 137 -0.14 15.44 8.77
N ILE A 138 -1.32 14.81 8.58
CA ILE A 138 -2.55 15.53 8.23
C ILE A 138 -2.86 16.61 9.27
N ASN A 139 -2.71 16.30 10.57
CA ASN A 139 -2.96 17.28 11.63
C ASN A 139 -1.95 18.43 11.61
N GLN A 140 -0.65 18.14 11.46
CA GLN A 140 0.39 19.17 11.33
C GLN A 140 0.11 20.12 10.16
N LEU A 141 -0.28 19.59 9.00
CA LEU A 141 -0.60 20.41 7.83
C LEU A 141 -1.84 21.29 8.04
N ARG A 142 -2.89 20.77 8.70
CA ARG A 142 -4.10 21.54 9.04
C ARG A 142 -3.83 22.64 10.05
N GLU A 143 -2.93 22.38 11.00
CA GLU A 143 -2.51 23.38 11.98
C GLU A 143 -1.67 24.49 11.34
N HIS A 144 -0.87 24.17 10.32
CA HIS A 144 -0.04 25.13 9.59
C HIS A 144 -0.83 25.98 8.59
N ASP A 145 -1.76 25.38 7.84
CA ASP A 145 -2.56 26.06 6.82
C ASP A 145 -4.06 25.90 7.11
N ALA A 146 -4.59 26.79 7.94
CA ALA A 146 -6.01 26.81 8.30
C ALA A 146 -6.94 27.16 7.12
N ASP A 147 -6.40 27.79 6.06
CA ASP A 147 -7.14 28.26 4.89
C ASP A 147 -7.11 27.26 3.72
N LEU A 148 -6.42 26.13 3.87
CA LEU A 148 -6.25 25.08 2.83
C LEU A 148 -7.60 24.55 2.28
N GLY A 149 -8.67 24.71 3.05
CA GLY A 149 -10.02 24.26 2.71
C GLY A 149 -10.18 22.75 2.90
N ALA A 150 -11.39 22.34 3.30
CA ALA A 150 -11.72 20.93 3.46
C ALA A 150 -12.24 20.35 2.13
N LEU A 151 -11.63 19.27 1.66
CA LEU A 151 -12.14 18.45 0.56
C LEU A 151 -12.64 17.11 1.07
N SER A 152 -13.63 16.56 0.36
CA SER A 152 -13.94 15.14 0.46
C SER A 152 -13.02 14.40 -0.49
N TYR A 153 -12.31 13.40 0.02
CA TYR A 153 -11.45 12.55 -0.78
C TYR A 153 -12.21 11.28 -1.17
N PRO A 154 -12.27 10.93 -2.46
CA PRO A 154 -12.85 9.66 -2.87
C PRO A 154 -12.04 8.49 -2.31
N ASP A 155 -12.68 7.33 -2.18
CA ASP A 155 -11.98 6.08 -1.89
C ASP A 155 -10.89 5.82 -2.94
N SER A 156 -9.84 5.10 -2.54
CA SER A 156 -8.76 4.76 -3.45
C SER A 156 -9.22 3.77 -4.53
N ASP A 157 -8.62 3.87 -5.72
CA ASP A 157 -8.94 2.99 -6.84
C ASP A 157 -8.70 1.51 -6.50
N ALA A 158 -7.67 1.22 -5.70
CA ALA A 158 -7.40 -0.13 -5.21
C ALA A 158 -8.54 -0.67 -4.32
N TYR A 159 -9.03 0.13 -3.38
CA TYR A 159 -10.16 -0.26 -2.53
C TYR A 159 -11.45 -0.48 -3.33
N VAL A 160 -11.73 0.42 -4.28
CA VAL A 160 -12.87 0.28 -5.19
C VAL A 160 -12.74 -0.98 -6.03
N ALA A 161 -11.57 -1.24 -6.63
CA ALA A 161 -11.34 -2.41 -7.47
C ALA A 161 -11.56 -3.73 -6.72
N VAL A 162 -11.00 -3.86 -5.51
CA VAL A 162 -11.17 -5.05 -4.67
C VAL A 162 -12.66 -5.25 -4.34
N THR A 163 -13.34 -4.17 -3.92
CA THR A 163 -14.77 -4.21 -3.57
C THR A 163 -15.64 -4.60 -4.77
N GLU A 164 -15.36 -4.07 -5.96
CA GLU A 164 -16.12 -4.37 -7.17
C GLU A 164 -15.94 -5.81 -7.66
N VAL A 165 -14.75 -6.40 -7.47
CA VAL A 165 -14.52 -7.81 -7.80
C VAL A 165 -15.21 -8.71 -6.78
N MET A 166 -15.12 -8.43 -5.48
CA MET A 166 -15.80 -9.22 -4.45
C MET A 166 -17.32 -9.32 -4.69
N LYS A 167 -17.98 -8.24 -5.14
CA LYS A 167 -19.42 -8.26 -5.50
C LYS A 167 -19.80 -9.30 -6.56
N ARG A 168 -18.85 -9.74 -7.38
CA ARG A 168 -19.07 -10.69 -8.48
C ARG A 168 -18.59 -12.10 -8.14
N LEU A 169 -17.82 -12.25 -7.07
CA LEU A 169 -17.33 -13.53 -6.61
C LEU A 169 -18.34 -14.19 -5.64
N PRO A 170 -18.42 -15.53 -5.61
CA PRO A 170 -19.13 -16.24 -4.55
C PRO A 170 -18.56 -15.86 -3.18
N GLU A 171 -19.43 -15.73 -2.18
CA GLU A 171 -19.07 -15.32 -0.80
C GLU A 171 -17.95 -16.18 -0.21
N ARG A 172 -17.97 -17.50 -0.47
CA ARG A 172 -16.93 -18.44 -0.03
C ARG A 172 -15.51 -18.09 -0.51
N CYS A 173 -15.38 -17.29 -1.57
CA CYS A 173 -14.10 -16.89 -2.15
C CYS A 173 -13.64 -15.50 -1.67
N HIS A 174 -14.47 -14.75 -0.93
CA HIS A 174 -14.17 -13.35 -0.59
C HIS A 174 -12.91 -13.21 0.23
N ASP A 175 -12.77 -14.00 1.30
CA ASP A 175 -11.64 -13.89 2.20
C ASP A 175 -10.31 -14.22 1.51
N ILE A 176 -10.28 -15.30 0.73
CA ILE A 176 -9.05 -15.69 0.03
C ILE A 176 -8.72 -14.73 -1.10
N PHE A 177 -9.73 -14.21 -1.79
CA PHE A 177 -9.55 -13.19 -2.82
C PHE A 177 -8.97 -11.90 -2.22
N GLU A 178 -9.49 -11.44 -1.08
CA GLU A 178 -8.98 -10.24 -0.42
C GLU A 178 -7.52 -10.41 -0.02
N ILE A 179 -7.14 -11.57 0.54
CA ILE A 179 -5.74 -11.85 0.88
C ILE A 179 -4.86 -11.84 -0.38
N ILE A 180 -5.30 -12.45 -1.48
CA ILE A 180 -4.56 -12.43 -2.76
C ILE A 180 -4.45 -11.01 -3.31
N ALA A 181 -5.52 -10.22 -3.23
CA ALA A 181 -5.52 -8.83 -3.68
C ALA A 181 -4.53 -7.98 -2.87
N VAL A 182 -4.47 -8.16 -1.54
CA VAL A 182 -3.45 -7.54 -0.68
C VAL A 182 -2.06 -8.03 -1.06
N CYS A 183 -1.86 -9.33 -1.32
CA CYS A 183 -0.55 -9.80 -1.76
C CYS A 183 -0.07 -9.10 -3.05
N ILE A 184 -0.98 -8.83 -3.99
CA ILE A 184 -0.67 -8.11 -5.24
C ILE A 184 -0.37 -6.64 -4.94
N PHE A 185 -1.19 -5.99 -4.11
CA PHE A 185 -1.01 -4.58 -3.71
C PHE A 185 0.37 -4.36 -3.07
N GLU A 186 0.69 -5.16 -2.06
CA GLU A 186 1.93 -5.14 -1.28
C GLU A 186 3.19 -5.48 -2.11
N THR A 187 3.01 -6.13 -3.26
CA THR A 187 4.12 -6.50 -4.15
C THR A 187 4.29 -5.57 -5.35
N THR A 188 3.38 -4.63 -5.58
CA THR A 188 3.40 -3.73 -6.74
C THR A 188 3.77 -2.29 -6.40
N LEU A 189 3.53 -1.82 -5.17
CA LEU A 189 3.54 -0.37 -4.88
C LEU A 189 4.86 0.22 -4.38
N VAL A 190 5.88 -0.59 -4.09
CA VAL A 190 7.01 -0.11 -3.29
C VAL A 190 8.03 0.73 -4.07
N ARG A 191 8.31 0.42 -5.34
CA ARG A 191 9.42 1.08 -6.07
C ARG A 191 9.06 2.41 -6.70
N GLU A 192 7.94 2.46 -7.41
CA GLU A 192 7.53 3.66 -8.15
C GLU A 192 7.21 4.82 -7.21
N LEU A 193 6.65 4.53 -6.03
CA LEU A 193 6.29 5.53 -5.03
C LEU A 193 7.51 6.19 -4.37
N VAL A 194 8.59 5.44 -4.17
CA VAL A 194 9.87 5.97 -3.66
C VAL A 194 10.50 6.91 -4.68
N GLU A 195 10.54 6.52 -5.94
CA GLU A 195 11.12 7.33 -7.02
C GLU A 195 10.34 8.65 -7.18
N PHE A 196 9.01 8.55 -7.14
CA PHE A 196 8.08 9.67 -7.19
C PHE A 196 8.35 10.72 -6.12
N PHE A 197 8.42 10.32 -4.84
CA PHE A 197 8.63 11.29 -3.76
C PHE A 197 10.09 11.73 -3.61
N ASN A 198 11.05 10.99 -4.17
CA ASN A 198 12.46 11.40 -4.11
C ASN A 198 12.85 12.44 -5.17
N SER A 199 11.94 12.83 -6.06
CA SER A 199 12.20 13.81 -7.10
C SER A 199 12.58 15.21 -6.58
N ASP A 200 13.19 16.01 -7.46
CA ASP A 200 13.69 17.32 -7.10
C ASP A 200 12.54 18.27 -6.70
N GLY A 201 12.79 19.09 -5.66
CA GLY A 201 11.81 20.06 -5.17
C GLY A 201 10.78 19.51 -4.17
N VAL A 202 10.65 18.19 -4.00
CA VAL A 202 9.80 17.62 -2.92
C VAL A 202 10.40 17.94 -1.54
N HIS A 203 9.53 18.32 -0.62
CA HIS A 203 9.88 18.74 0.73
C HIS A 203 10.64 17.64 1.51
N PRO A 204 11.79 17.95 2.15
CA PRO A 204 12.62 16.94 2.81
C PRO A 204 11.90 16.10 3.88
N SER A 205 11.02 16.71 4.69
CA SER A 205 10.22 15.94 5.67
C SER A 205 9.28 14.92 5.02
N ILE A 206 8.76 15.20 3.82
CA ILE A 206 7.90 14.27 3.09
C ILE A 206 8.72 13.13 2.50
N LYS A 207 9.88 13.44 1.91
CA LYS A 207 10.85 12.42 1.47
C LYS A 207 11.20 11.49 2.62
N TYR A 208 11.53 12.05 3.77
CA TYR A 208 11.93 11.27 4.94
C TYR A 208 10.81 10.34 5.42
N TYR A 209 9.58 10.83 5.51
CA TYR A 209 8.41 10.01 5.84
C TYR A 209 8.22 8.86 4.85
N VAL A 210 8.17 9.15 3.56
CA VAL A 210 7.92 8.13 2.52
C VAL A 210 9.02 7.08 2.50
N ASN A 211 10.29 7.49 2.58
CA ASN A 211 11.39 6.52 2.60
C ASN A 211 11.35 5.60 3.84
N ASP A 212 10.93 6.10 5.01
CA ASP A 212 10.81 5.27 6.20
C ASP A 212 9.64 4.29 6.11
N HIS A 213 8.47 4.73 5.65
CA HIS A 213 7.34 3.85 5.36
C HIS A 213 7.77 2.76 4.35
N MET A 214 8.42 3.14 3.25
CA MET A 214 8.84 2.18 2.21
C MET A 214 9.94 1.20 2.67
N ASN A 215 10.69 1.52 3.74
CA ASN A 215 11.59 0.54 4.35
C ASN A 215 10.82 -0.61 5.02
N ASP A 216 9.65 -0.33 5.59
CA ASP A 216 8.77 -1.34 6.16
C ASP A 216 8.08 -2.13 5.04
N GLU A 217 7.56 -1.44 4.02
CA GLU A 217 6.95 -2.08 2.84
C GLU A 217 7.91 -2.99 2.08
N SER A 218 9.21 -2.69 2.07
CA SER A 218 10.21 -3.59 1.47
C SER A 218 10.26 -4.96 2.15
N ARG A 219 9.91 -5.04 3.44
CA ARG A 219 9.77 -6.32 4.16
C ARG A 219 8.41 -6.93 3.84
N HIS A 220 7.33 -6.15 3.89
CA HIS A 220 5.98 -6.62 3.56
C HIS A 220 5.95 -7.28 2.18
N TYR A 221 6.60 -6.66 1.19
CA TYR A 221 6.84 -7.22 -0.13
C TYR A 221 7.32 -8.69 -0.08
N ILE A 222 8.33 -8.98 0.75
CA ILE A 222 8.91 -10.34 0.83
C ILE A 222 7.90 -11.31 1.46
N PHE A 223 7.21 -10.89 2.52
CA PHE A 223 6.18 -11.69 3.17
C PHE A 223 5.04 -12.02 2.21
N PHE A 224 4.47 -11.00 1.58
CA PHE A 224 3.31 -11.12 0.70
C PHE A 224 3.63 -11.81 -0.64
N LEU A 225 4.84 -11.66 -1.17
CA LEU A 225 5.28 -12.40 -2.35
C LEU A 225 5.34 -13.91 -2.09
N GLU A 226 5.95 -14.32 -0.97
CA GLU A 226 6.01 -15.73 -0.61
C GLU A 226 4.64 -16.27 -0.20
N LEU A 227 3.83 -15.45 0.48
CA LEU A 227 2.46 -15.80 0.87
C LEU A 227 1.57 -16.06 -0.35
N LEU A 228 1.70 -15.25 -1.41
CA LEU A 228 0.98 -15.46 -2.66
C LEU A 228 1.30 -16.84 -3.25
N GLY A 229 2.58 -17.21 -3.32
CA GLY A 229 2.99 -18.54 -3.78
C GLY A 229 2.50 -19.66 -2.87
N TYR A 230 2.55 -19.45 -1.55
CA TYR A 230 2.05 -20.40 -0.55
C TYR A 230 0.54 -20.68 -0.72
N ILE A 231 -0.26 -19.63 -0.86
CA ILE A 231 -1.72 -19.73 -1.06
C ILE A 231 -2.01 -20.38 -2.40
N TRP A 232 -1.42 -19.88 -3.48
CA TRP A 232 -1.72 -20.32 -4.84
C TRP A 232 -1.50 -21.83 -5.00
N THR A 233 -0.40 -22.35 -4.47
CA THR A 233 -0.06 -23.79 -4.56
C THR A 233 -0.92 -24.70 -3.68
N ARG A 234 -1.75 -24.15 -2.79
CA ARG A 234 -2.60 -24.90 -1.84
C ARG A 234 -4.09 -24.76 -2.11
N LEU A 235 -4.49 -23.86 -3.00
CA LEU A 235 -5.86 -23.80 -3.48
C LEU A 235 -6.13 -24.93 -4.47
N ASP A 236 -7.36 -25.45 -4.45
CA ASP A 236 -7.80 -26.38 -5.49
C ASP A 236 -8.00 -25.65 -6.83
N GLU A 237 -8.05 -26.41 -7.93
CA GLU A 237 -8.14 -25.86 -9.28
C GLU A 237 -9.40 -25.00 -9.50
N ASN A 238 -10.52 -25.35 -8.84
CA ASN A 238 -11.76 -24.60 -8.97
C ASN A 238 -11.64 -23.25 -8.27
N ASP A 239 -11.11 -23.22 -7.05
CA ASP A 239 -10.92 -21.99 -6.30
C ASP A 239 -9.84 -21.11 -6.93
N GLN A 240 -8.78 -21.67 -7.52
CA GLN A 240 -7.84 -20.92 -8.35
C GLN A 240 -8.53 -20.27 -9.56
N ALA A 241 -9.33 -21.03 -10.31
CA ALA A 241 -10.01 -20.54 -11.50
C ALA A 241 -11.04 -19.44 -11.18
N MET A 242 -11.78 -19.61 -10.08
CA MET A 242 -12.76 -18.63 -9.59
C MET A 242 -12.07 -17.36 -9.10
N THR A 243 -11.02 -17.48 -8.29
CA THR A 243 -10.32 -16.33 -7.69
C THR A 243 -9.52 -15.54 -8.73
N ALA A 244 -8.99 -16.21 -9.76
CA ALA A 244 -8.37 -15.55 -10.91
C ALA A 244 -9.38 -14.87 -11.86
N GLY A 245 -10.68 -14.93 -11.56
CA GLY A 245 -11.71 -14.27 -12.36
C GLY A 245 -11.95 -14.90 -13.73
N ARG A 246 -11.51 -16.13 -14.00
CA ARG A 246 -11.80 -16.81 -15.28
C ARG A 246 -13.30 -17.01 -15.51
N SER A 247 -14.07 -17.12 -14.43
CA SER A 247 -15.53 -17.19 -14.43
C SER A 247 -16.22 -15.82 -14.55
N LEU A 248 -15.48 -14.71 -14.48
CA LEU A 248 -16.01 -13.34 -14.61
C LEU A 248 -15.91 -12.80 -16.05
N ILE A 249 -15.25 -13.54 -16.96
CA ILE A 249 -15.02 -13.17 -18.37
C ILE A 249 -16.00 -13.90 -19.31
N SER A 250 -16.86 -14.78 -18.78
CA SER A 250 -17.96 -15.43 -19.50
C SER A 250 -19.28 -14.70 -19.29
#